data_AF-A0A1E3X8H5-F1
#
_entry.id   AF-A0A1E3X8H5-F1
#
_cell.length_a   1.000
_cell.length_b   1.000
_cell.length_c   1.000
_cell.angle_alpha   90.00
_cell.angle_beta   90.00
_cell.angle_gamma   90.00
#
_symmetry.space_group_name_H-M   'P 1'
#
loop_
_entity.id
_entity.type
_entity.pdbx_description
1 polymer ?
#
loop_
_entity_poly.entity_id
_entity_poly.type
_entity_poly.pdbx_seq_one_letter_code
_entity_poly.pdbx_strand_id
1 'polypeptide(L)' 'MSVNEFEDMGYNMTLFPLTAFRVMLKSVADALSKLKVEGTQEAFIEEMMTRKELYEIIGYEDYEEIDKKISKKIK' A
#
# COMPACT_ATOMS: atom_id res chain seq x y z
N MET A 1 3.03 -25.31 -4.91
CA MET A 1 4.37 -24.94 -4.42
C MET A 1 4.27 -23.72 -3.52
N SER A 2 4.01 -24.01 -2.25
CA SER A 2 4.17 -23.12 -1.12
C SER A 2 5.66 -22.95 -0.79
N VAL A 3 5.97 -21.99 0.08
CA VAL A 3 7.33 -21.82 0.61
C VAL A 3 7.82 -23.11 1.26
N ASN A 4 6.96 -23.81 2.02
CA ASN A 4 7.30 -25.08 2.66
C ASN A 4 7.65 -26.17 1.65
N GLU A 5 6.91 -26.28 0.53
CA GLU A 5 7.24 -27.24 -0.53
C GLU A 5 8.61 -26.94 -1.18
N PHE A 6 9.02 -25.66 -1.26
CA PHE A 6 10.36 -25.31 -1.72
C PHE A 6 11.44 -25.60 -0.66
N GLU A 7 11.14 -25.38 0.62
CA GLU A 7 12.03 -25.70 1.73
C GLU A 7 12.29 -27.21 1.81
N ASP A 8 11.27 -28.05 1.67
CA ASP A 8 11.36 -29.52 1.64
C ASP A 8 12.26 -30.02 0.49
N MET A 9 12.41 -29.24 -0.58
CA MET A 9 13.30 -29.52 -1.72
C MET A 9 14.74 -29.01 -1.52
N GLY A 10 15.01 -28.34 -0.39
CA GLY A 10 16.33 -27.81 -0.04
C GLY A 10 16.60 -26.37 -0.49
N TYR A 11 15.58 -25.61 -0.91
CA TYR A 11 15.76 -24.18 -1.24
C TYR A 11 15.72 -23.30 0.01
N ASN A 12 16.66 -22.35 0.12
CA ASN A 12 16.74 -21.41 1.25
C ASN A 12 15.97 -20.10 1.05
N MET A 13 15.50 -19.82 -0.16
CA MET A 13 14.80 -18.57 -0.50
C MET A 13 13.88 -18.79 -1.69
N THR A 14 12.68 -18.21 -1.62
CA THR A 14 11.72 -18.17 -2.73
C THR A 14 11.38 -16.72 -3.04
N LEU A 15 11.46 -16.34 -4.31
CA LEU A 15 11.10 -15.00 -4.77
C LEU A 15 9.71 -15.00 -5.41
N PHE A 16 8.96 -13.93 -5.19
CA PHE A 16 7.66 -13.65 -5.83
C PHE A 16 7.76 -12.35 -6.64
N PRO A 17 8.46 -12.34 -7.78
CA PRO A 17 9.05 -11.12 -8.33
C PRO A 17 8.04 -10.02 -8.68
N LEU A 18 6.88 -10.41 -9.20
CA LEU A 18 5.87 -9.47 -9.71
C LEU A 18 4.47 -9.73 -9.16
N THR A 19 4.34 -10.59 -8.13
CA THR A 19 3.01 -10.99 -7.64
C THR A 19 2.20 -9.79 -7.18
N ALA A 20 2.76 -8.96 -6.29
CA ALA A 20 2.10 -7.74 -5.81
C ALA A 20 1.83 -6.74 -6.93
N PHE A 21 2.80 -6.54 -7.83
CA PHE A 21 2.65 -5.61 -8.95
C PHE A 21 1.51 -6.01 -9.90
N ARG A 22 1.38 -7.31 -10.22
CA ARG A 22 0.28 -7.82 -11.05
C ARG A 22 -1.08 -7.66 -10.39
N VAL A 23 -1.16 -7.90 -9.07
CA VAL A 23 -2.39 -7.67 -8.30
C VAL A 23 -2.78 -6.19 -8.34
N MET A 24 -1.83 -5.30 -8.06
CA MET A 24 -2.04 -3.84 -8.12
C MET A 24 -2.53 -3.39 -9.50
N LEU A 25 -1.87 -3.83 -10.58
CA LEU A 25 -2.27 -3.45 -11.94
C LEU A 25 -3.72 -3.85 -12.26
N LYS A 26 -4.16 -5.02 -11.78
CA LYS A 26 -5.54 -5.48 -11.98
C LYS A 26 -6.53 -4.58 -11.23
N SER A 27 -6.28 -4.29 -9.96
CA SER A 27 -7.11 -3.38 -9.16
C SER A 27 -7.19 -1.97 -9.76
N VAL A 28 -6.06 -1.44 -10.25
CA VAL A 28 -6.02 -0.13 -10.92
C VAL A 28 -6.84 -0.13 -12.21
N ALA A 29 -6.72 -1.17 -13.04
CA ALA A 29 -7.50 -1.26 -14.27
C ALA A 29 -9.02 -1.29 -13.99
N ASP A 30 -9.45 -2.10 -13.02
CA ASP A 30 -10.86 -2.23 -12.64
C ASP A 30 -11.40 -0.90 -12.06
N ALA A 31 -10.60 -0.23 -11.22
CA ALA A 31 -10.92 1.08 -10.67
C ALA A 31 -11.14 2.13 -11.76
N LEU A 32 -10.19 2.25 -12.70
CA LEU A 32 -10.26 3.21 -13.80
C LEU A 32 -11.43 2.93 -14.75
N SER A 33 -11.71 1.66 -15.06
CA SER A 33 -12.86 1.28 -15.87
C SER A 33 -14.18 1.69 -15.23
N LYS A 34 -14.35 1.47 -13.92
CA LYS A 34 -15.56 1.84 -13.21
C LYS A 34 -15.69 3.36 -13.05
N LEU A 35 -14.61 4.04 -12.71
CA LEU A 35 -14.57 5.52 -12.65
C LEU A 35 -14.99 6.15 -13.97
N LYS A 36 -14.56 5.58 -15.11
CA LYS A 36 -14.94 6.06 -16.44
C LYS A 36 -16.45 5.93 -16.71
N VAL A 37 -17.10 4.89 -16.18
CA VAL A 37 -18.52 4.61 -16.40
C VAL A 37 -19.40 5.36 -15.41
N GLU A 38 -19.04 5.34 -14.12
CA GLU A 38 -19.86 5.86 -13.03
C GLU A 38 -19.58 7.33 -12.73
N GLY A 39 -18.39 7.84 -13.09
CA GLY A 39 -17.99 9.23 -12.84
C GLY A 39 -17.69 9.55 -11.37
N THR A 40 -17.68 8.55 -10.49
CA THR A 40 -17.44 8.69 -9.04
C THR A 40 -16.73 7.46 -8.47
N GLN A 41 -16.02 7.65 -7.36
CA GLN A 41 -15.30 6.60 -6.62
C GLN A 41 -16.12 5.94 -5.50
N GLU A 42 -17.37 6.32 -5.29
CA GLU A 42 -18.20 5.87 -4.14
C GLU A 42 -18.15 4.35 -3.93
N ALA A 43 -18.19 3.58 -5.01
CA ALA A 43 -18.20 2.14 -4.94
C ALA A 43 -16.85 1.49 -4.59
N PHE A 44 -15.79 2.28 -4.37
CA PHE A 44 -14.46 1.81 -3.94
C PHE A 44 -14.10 2.22 -2.52
N ILE A 45 -14.93 3.03 -1.82
CA ILE A 45 -14.55 3.59 -0.51
C ILE A 45 -14.13 2.52 0.49
N GLU A 46 -14.84 1.38 0.53
CA GLU A 46 -14.52 0.26 1.44
C GLU A 46 -13.30 -0.56 1.00
N GLU A 47 -12.90 -0.47 -0.27
CA GLU A 47 -11.74 -1.19 -0.83
C GLU A 47 -10.46 -0.33 -0.83
N MET A 48 -10.60 0.97 -0.61
CA MET A 48 -9.49 1.91 -0.60
C MET A 48 -8.76 1.89 0.75
N MET A 49 -7.44 2.01 0.68
CA MET A 49 -6.64 2.35 1.86
C MET A 49 -7.16 3.64 2.49
N THR A 50 -7.41 3.59 3.79
CA THR A 50 -7.87 4.74 4.57
C THR A 50 -6.74 5.78 4.70
N ARG A 51 -7.11 7.03 4.99
CA ARG A 51 -6.13 8.09 5.25
C ARG A 51 -5.23 7.76 6.45
N LYS A 52 -5.77 7.08 7.46
CA LYS A 52 -5.03 6.68 8.65
C LYS A 52 -3.94 5.67 8.30
N GLU A 53 -4.29 4.61 7.57
CA GLU A 53 -3.32 3.60 7.11
C GLU A 53 -2.24 4.24 6.23
N LEU A 54 -2.62 5.18 5.35
CA LEU A 54 -1.65 5.93 4.55
C LEU A 54 -0.67 6.72 5.43
N TYR A 55 -1.16 7.41 6.46
CA TYR A 55 -0.34 8.20 7.38
C TYR A 55 0.64 7.34 8.18
N GLU A 56 0.21 6.16 8.60
CA GLU A 56 1.08 5.17 9.26
C GLU A 56 2.18 4.70 8.31
N ILE A 57 1.86 4.40 7.04
CA ILE A 57 2.83 3.93 6.04
C ILE A 57 3.89 5.00 5.72
N ILE A 58 3.49 6.26 5.59
CA ILE A 58 4.42 7.35 5.23
C ILE A 58 5.10 7.99 6.46
N GLY A 59 4.85 7.48 7.67
CA GLY A 59 5.44 8.01 8.91
C GLY A 59 5.02 9.45 9.20
N TYR A 60 3.78 9.83 8.88
CA TYR A 60 3.34 11.22 8.91
C TYR A 60 3.50 11.88 10.29
N GLU A 61 3.21 11.13 11.37
CA GLU A 61 3.32 11.62 12.74
C GLU A 61 4.77 11.96 13.14
N ASP A 62 5.75 11.22 12.63
CA ASP A 62 7.17 11.47 12.90
C ASP A 62 7.60 12.83 12.35
N TYR A 63 7.16 13.16 11.13
CA TYR A 63 7.40 14.47 10.53
C TYR A 63 6.73 15.59 11.32
N GLU A 64 5.51 15.37 11.80
CA GLU A 64 4.80 16.36 12.60
C GLU A 64 5.50 16.63 13.95
N GLU A 65 6.05 15.59 14.59
CA GLU A 65 6.81 15.74 15.83
C GLU A 65 8.10 16.54 15.62
N ILE A 66 8.82 16.26 14.52
CA ILE A 66 10.03 16.99 14.13
C ILE A 66 9.71 18.47 13.92
N ASP A 67 8.64 18.78 13.18
CA ASP A 67 8.25 20.17 12.89
C ASP A 67 7.88 20.93 14.18
N LYS A 68 7.12 20.29 15.08
CA LYS A 68 6.81 20.84 16.41
C LYS A 68 8.06 21.13 17.22
N LYS A 69 9.07 20.25 17.20
CA LYS A 69 10.36 20.46 17.89
C LYS A 69 11.13 21.63 17.30
N ILE A 70 11.17 21.76 15.98
CA ILE A 70 11.85 22.87 15.28
C ILE A 70 11.17 24.20 15.59
N SER A 71 9.84 24.27 15.45
CA SER A 71 9.05 25.47 15.74
C SER A 71 9.25 25.98 17.17
N LYS A 72 9.33 25.07 18.15
CA LYS A 72 9.59 25.40 19.56
C LYS A 72 11.02 25.89 19.83
N LYS A 73 12.01 25.51 19.02
CA LYS A 73 13.41 25.96 19.18
C LYS A 73 13.68 27.33 18.55
N ILE A 74 12.84 27.75 17.60
CA ILE A 74 12.97 29.02 16.87
C ILE A 74 12.21 30.16 17.57
N LYS A 75 11.26 29.82 18.46
CA LYS A 75 10.63 30.76 19.40
C LYS A 75 11.47 30.91 20.65
#